data_AF-A0A7C3EWC2-F1
#
_entry.id   AF-A0A7C3EWC2-F1
#
_cell.length_a   1.000
_cell.length_b   1.000
_cell.length_c   1.000
_cell.angle_alpha   90.00
_cell.angle_beta   90.00
_cell.angle_gamma   90.00
#
_symmetry.space_group_name_H-M   'P 1'
#
loop_
_entity.id
_entity.type
_entity.pdbx_description
1 polymer ?
#
loop_
_entity_poly.entity_id
_entity_poly.type
_entity_poly.pdbx_seq_one_letter_code
_entity_poly.pdbx_strand_id
1 'polypeptide(L)'
;MRSQGLRSPLDDICEALKGHLKLPAGGTVSGFDHVLDEGDIKELPLPGTEEIPVISAVDGGSNTVLMTPTMAVVLNRVYCNQFLGMKKMDNCEMVEFISKTEIVEKGGNNFFRTEIYPIEGACPLASIEIDAKDQTLMVGKTYGDLSRAISMARRFCEWRVAERAIEAGAECVIVDGALQTAFKGESDVANELYRKAKDAGSIIAGLSKSTTMYLENGFPIAGTVDMMAKKKGYARWIIGLGRSEEWTHRATVYYAKLHEMADRGYRLDVYDGATEEQLESLLRGLLACSAYFGYPGYPYPLIDAHTYARVGSEEAGSLRGQILDRLSAEDAEKLELMERARASHDVLDSLGG
;
A
#
# COMPACT_ATOMS: atom_id res chain seq x y z
N MET A 1 -18.96 38.09 46.35
CA MET A 1 -18.52 38.04 44.93
C MET A 1 -18.23 36.60 44.60
N ARG A 2 -19.02 36.00 43.69
CA ARG A 2 -18.86 34.60 43.28
C ARG A 2 -17.58 34.47 42.46
N SER A 3 -16.73 33.51 42.82
CA SER A 3 -15.65 33.03 41.97
C SER A 3 -16.29 32.48 40.69
N GLN A 4 -16.06 33.15 39.55
CA GLN A 4 -16.24 32.50 38.26
C GLN A 4 -15.17 31.41 38.20
N GLY A 5 -15.58 30.15 38.37
CA GLY A 5 -14.70 29.01 38.21
C GLY A 5 -14.12 29.07 36.80
N LEU A 6 -12.79 29.18 36.69
CA LEU A 6 -12.13 29.03 35.39
C LEU A 6 -12.54 27.68 34.82
N ARG A 7 -13.13 27.67 33.62
CA ARG A 7 -13.32 26.44 32.86
C ARG A 7 -11.96 25.79 32.64
N SER A 8 -11.91 24.47 32.81
CA SER A 8 -10.69 23.73 32.55
C SER A 8 -10.37 23.83 31.05
N PRO A 9 -9.10 23.93 30.63
CA PRO A 9 -8.72 23.76 29.22
C PRO A 9 -9.28 22.46 28.60
N LEU A 10 -9.52 21.43 29.43
CA LEU A 10 -10.18 20.20 29.01
C LEU A 10 -11.66 20.40 28.64
N ASP A 11 -12.37 21.28 29.33
CA ASP A 11 -13.77 21.60 29.01
C ASP A 11 -13.86 22.40 27.71
N ASP A 12 -12.91 23.32 27.52
CA ASP A 12 -12.85 24.16 26.32
C ASP A 12 -12.52 23.33 25.08
N ILE A 13 -11.58 22.39 25.16
CA ILE A 13 -11.30 21.49 24.03
C ILE A 13 -12.47 20.54 23.77
N CYS A 14 -13.15 20.02 24.80
CA CYS A 14 -14.34 19.20 24.61
C CYS A 14 -15.45 19.97 23.89
N GLU A 15 -15.67 21.24 24.23
CA GLU A 15 -16.67 22.08 23.56
C GLU A 15 -16.28 22.36 22.11
N ALA A 16 -15.00 22.69 21.85
CA ALA A 16 -14.50 22.90 20.50
C ALA A 16 -14.67 21.65 19.62
N LEU A 17 -14.46 20.45 20.18
CA LEU A 17 -14.59 19.18 19.46
C LEU A 17 -16.04 18.87 19.04
N LYS A 18 -17.07 19.29 19.80
CA LYS A 18 -18.48 18.97 19.49
C LYS A 18 -18.90 19.37 18.08
N GLY A 19 -18.33 20.44 17.52
CA GLY A 19 -18.57 20.85 16.13
C GLY A 19 -18.09 19.80 15.13
N HIS A 20 -16.93 19.19 15.37
CA HIS A 20 -16.30 18.17 14.53
C HIS A 20 -16.90 16.76 14.71
N LEU A 21 -17.79 16.55 15.69
CA LEU A 21 -18.48 15.28 15.89
C LEU A 21 -19.81 15.18 15.13
N LYS A 22 -20.28 16.27 14.51
CA LYS A 22 -21.50 16.29 13.69
C LYS A 22 -21.17 15.84 12.27
N LEU A 23 -20.99 14.54 12.10
CA LEU A 23 -20.68 13.94 10.80
C LEU A 23 -21.81 14.21 9.78
N PRO A 24 -21.48 14.62 8.54
CA PRO A 24 -22.46 14.93 7.52
C PRO A 24 -23.12 13.65 6.95
N ALA A 25 -24.24 13.82 6.24
CA ALA A 25 -24.92 12.74 5.51
C ALA A 25 -24.45 12.61 4.04
N GLY A 26 -23.42 13.35 3.65
CA GLY A 26 -22.81 13.33 2.33
C GLY A 26 -21.79 14.45 2.14
N GLY A 27 -21.20 14.54 0.95
CA GLY A 27 -20.29 15.62 0.56
C GLY A 27 -19.32 15.22 -0.56
N THR A 28 -18.66 16.21 -1.15
CA THR A 28 -17.61 15.97 -2.14
C THR A 28 -16.38 15.34 -1.50
N VAL A 29 -15.90 14.25 -2.08
CA VAL A 29 -14.66 13.60 -1.64
C VAL A 29 -13.46 14.37 -2.22
N SER A 30 -12.53 14.81 -1.37
CA SER A 30 -11.41 15.65 -1.81
C SER A 30 -10.50 14.91 -2.80
N GLY A 31 -10.36 15.45 -4.02
CA GLY A 31 -9.53 14.88 -5.09
C GLY A 31 -10.21 13.78 -5.93
N PHE A 32 -11.55 13.69 -5.85
CA PHE A 32 -12.36 12.72 -6.57
C PHE A 32 -13.57 13.38 -7.24
N ASP A 33 -14.02 12.79 -8.33
CA ASP A 33 -15.11 13.31 -9.17
C ASP A 33 -16.54 13.00 -8.65
N HIS A 34 -16.66 12.46 -7.43
CA HIS A 34 -17.93 11.95 -6.90
C HIS A 34 -18.38 12.68 -5.64
N VAL A 35 -19.70 12.88 -5.55
CA VAL A 35 -20.37 13.40 -4.37
C VAL A 35 -20.90 12.22 -3.59
N LEU A 36 -20.36 12.02 -2.39
CA LEU A 36 -20.81 10.98 -1.46
C LEU A 36 -22.23 11.28 -0.98
N ASP A 37 -23.12 10.31 -1.07
CA ASP A 37 -24.47 10.35 -0.49
C ASP A 37 -24.75 9.11 0.36
N GLU A 38 -25.40 9.27 1.51
CA GLU A 38 -25.79 8.15 2.38
C GLU A 38 -26.72 7.15 1.66
N GLY A 39 -27.48 7.58 0.66
CA GLY A 39 -28.32 6.76 -0.21
C GLY A 39 -27.54 5.73 -1.02
N ASP A 40 -26.28 5.99 -1.36
CA ASP A 40 -25.44 5.16 -2.23
C ASP A 40 -24.80 3.96 -1.52
N ILE A 41 -24.94 3.88 -0.19
CA ILE A 41 -24.46 2.73 0.58
C ILE A 41 -25.31 1.51 0.22
N LYS A 42 -24.65 0.49 -0.33
CA LYS A 42 -25.25 -0.81 -0.66
C LYS A 42 -24.89 -1.83 0.40
N GLU A 43 -25.87 -2.58 0.89
CA GLU A 43 -25.63 -3.75 1.74
C GLU A 43 -25.05 -4.89 0.90
N LEU A 44 -24.03 -5.58 1.44
CA LEU A 44 -23.42 -6.73 0.80
C LEU A 44 -24.06 -8.04 1.29
N PRO A 45 -24.23 -9.04 0.41
CA PRO A 45 -24.83 -10.32 0.78
C PRO A 45 -23.93 -11.13 1.73
N LEU A 46 -24.46 -12.25 2.23
CA LEU A 46 -23.66 -13.24 2.93
C LEU A 46 -22.67 -13.93 1.97
N PRO A 47 -21.46 -14.30 2.43
CA PRO A 47 -20.51 -15.04 1.61
C PRO A 47 -21.05 -16.42 1.23
N GLY A 48 -20.67 -16.92 0.04
CA GLY A 48 -20.86 -18.32 -0.37
C GLY A 48 -22.21 -18.67 -0.99
N THR A 49 -23.01 -17.69 -1.42
CA THR A 49 -24.28 -17.92 -2.13
C THR A 49 -24.09 -18.17 -3.64
N GLU A 50 -22.90 -17.91 -4.17
CA GLU A 50 -22.56 -17.94 -5.59
C GLU A 50 -21.16 -18.52 -5.80
N GLU A 51 -20.77 -18.71 -7.07
CA GLU A 51 -19.42 -19.17 -7.43
C GLU A 51 -18.35 -18.20 -6.90
N ILE A 52 -17.37 -18.76 -6.19
CA ILE A 52 -16.31 -18.00 -5.54
C ILE A 52 -15.12 -17.97 -6.51
N PRO A 53 -14.64 -16.78 -6.93
CA PRO A 53 -13.50 -16.68 -7.83
C PRO A 53 -12.19 -17.01 -7.10
N VAL A 54 -11.19 -17.42 -7.88
CA VAL A 54 -9.81 -17.53 -7.41
C VAL A 54 -9.22 -16.13 -7.18
N ILE A 55 -8.87 -15.84 -5.92
CA ILE A 55 -8.17 -14.61 -5.53
C ILE A 55 -6.68 -14.89 -5.42
N SER A 56 -5.87 -14.05 -6.06
CA SER A 56 -4.46 -13.88 -5.70
C SER A 56 -4.25 -12.62 -4.88
N ALA A 57 -3.36 -12.70 -3.90
CA ALA A 57 -2.87 -11.53 -3.19
C ALA A 57 -1.36 -11.38 -3.38
N VAL A 58 -0.92 -10.13 -3.57
CA VAL A 58 0.49 -9.75 -3.70
C VAL A 58 0.83 -8.71 -2.65
N ASP A 59 1.93 -8.92 -1.92
CA ASP A 59 2.52 -7.93 -1.02
C ASP A 59 4.05 -7.98 -1.11
N GLY A 60 4.69 -6.88 -0.76
CA GLY A 60 6.14 -6.72 -0.72
C GLY A 60 6.61 -6.17 0.62
N GLY A 61 7.62 -6.82 1.19
CA GLY A 61 8.39 -6.31 2.32
C GLY A 61 9.80 -5.92 1.90
N SER A 62 10.36 -4.96 2.62
CA SER A 62 11.75 -4.54 2.43
C SER A 62 12.37 -4.13 3.75
N ASN A 63 13.66 -4.41 3.93
CA ASN A 63 14.41 -3.93 5.07
C ASN A 63 15.82 -3.47 4.67
N THR A 64 16.24 -2.35 5.23
CA THR A 64 17.52 -1.73 4.88
C THR A 64 18.66 -2.51 5.54
N VAL A 65 19.61 -2.96 4.73
CA VAL A 65 20.79 -3.70 5.17
C VAL A 65 21.89 -2.74 5.62
N LEU A 66 22.12 -1.69 4.84
CA LEU A 66 23.04 -0.58 5.14
C LEU A 66 22.60 0.66 4.35
N MET A 67 22.88 1.84 4.89
CA MET A 67 22.52 3.10 4.22
C MET A 67 23.47 4.24 4.58
N THR A 68 24.05 4.84 3.55
CA THR A 68 24.84 6.06 3.59
C THR A 68 24.01 7.24 3.02
N PRO A 69 24.49 8.49 3.07
CA PRO A 69 23.80 9.62 2.44
C PRO A 69 23.57 9.49 0.92
N THR A 70 24.34 8.67 0.22
CA THR A 70 24.31 8.58 -1.26
C THR A 70 24.06 7.17 -1.78
N MET A 71 23.95 6.17 -0.90
CA MET A 71 23.76 4.77 -1.28
C MET A 71 22.97 4.01 -0.22
N ALA A 72 22.14 3.08 -0.64
CA ALA A 72 21.48 2.12 0.25
C ALA A 72 21.50 0.72 -0.37
N VAL A 73 21.65 -0.29 0.48
CA VAL A 73 21.42 -1.69 0.14
C VAL A 73 20.21 -2.17 0.91
N VAL A 74 19.25 -2.77 0.22
CA VAL A 74 17.96 -3.17 0.79
C VAL A 74 17.70 -4.62 0.39
N LEU A 75 17.28 -5.43 1.37
CA LEU A 75 16.75 -6.76 1.13
C LEU A 75 15.24 -6.63 0.89
N ASN A 76 14.78 -7.14 -0.24
CA ASN A 76 13.39 -7.09 -0.66
C ASN A 76 12.86 -8.50 -0.81
N ARG A 77 11.60 -8.70 -0.40
CA ARG A 77 10.86 -9.93 -0.61
C ARG A 77 9.46 -9.57 -1.09
N VAL A 78 9.07 -10.12 -2.23
CA VAL A 78 7.71 -10.03 -2.77
C VAL A 78 7.13 -11.42 -2.77
N TYR A 79 5.89 -11.53 -2.34
CA TYR A 79 5.22 -12.82 -2.25
C TYR A 79 3.81 -12.74 -2.82
N CYS A 80 3.45 -13.77 -3.58
CA CYS A 80 2.14 -13.98 -4.16
C CYS A 80 1.57 -15.32 -3.71
N ASN A 81 0.27 -15.36 -3.43
CA ASN A 81 -0.47 -16.58 -3.14
C ASN A 81 -1.77 -16.63 -3.95
N GLN A 82 -2.39 -17.81 -3.98
CA GLN A 82 -3.72 -18.03 -4.54
C GLN A 82 -4.63 -18.70 -3.53
N PHE A 83 -5.91 -18.31 -3.54
CA PHE A 83 -6.93 -18.79 -2.64
C PHE A 83 -8.26 -18.97 -3.35
N LEU A 84 -8.96 -20.04 -2.98
CA LEU A 84 -10.38 -20.26 -3.27
C LEU A 84 -11.15 -20.13 -1.95
N GLY A 85 -11.73 -18.95 -1.70
CA GLY A 85 -12.24 -18.58 -0.38
C GLY A 85 -11.15 -18.65 0.69
N MET A 86 -11.38 -19.37 1.78
CA MET A 86 -10.39 -19.54 2.86
C MET A 86 -9.35 -20.65 2.58
N LYS A 87 -9.41 -21.35 1.44
CA LYS A 87 -8.49 -22.44 1.10
C LYS A 87 -7.34 -21.93 0.24
N LYS A 88 -6.12 -22.02 0.77
CA LYS A 88 -4.88 -21.75 0.01
C LYS A 88 -4.70 -22.79 -1.10
N MET A 89 -4.32 -22.32 -2.27
CA MET A 89 -3.98 -23.13 -3.44
C MET A 89 -2.46 -23.30 -3.55
N ASP A 90 -2.00 -24.23 -4.39
CA ASP A 90 -0.58 -24.58 -4.50
C ASP A 90 0.25 -23.54 -5.27
N ASN A 91 -0.41 -22.65 -6.03
CA ASN A 91 0.24 -21.58 -6.77
C ASN A 91 0.61 -20.43 -5.82
N CYS A 92 1.81 -20.52 -5.24
CA CYS A 92 2.45 -19.43 -4.52
C CYS A 92 3.85 -19.17 -5.10
N GLU A 93 4.26 -17.91 -5.05
CA GLU A 93 5.57 -17.49 -5.54
C GLU A 93 6.22 -16.55 -4.54
N MET A 94 7.50 -16.77 -4.26
CA MET A 94 8.35 -15.86 -3.50
C MET A 94 9.48 -15.39 -4.39
N VAL A 95 9.71 -14.09 -4.40
CA VAL A 95 10.83 -13.45 -5.08
C VAL A 95 11.61 -12.66 -4.04
N GLU A 96 12.86 -13.06 -3.81
CA GLU A 96 13.77 -12.39 -2.87
C GLU A 96 14.99 -11.86 -3.63
N PHE A 97 15.36 -10.62 -3.34
CA PHE A 97 16.49 -9.97 -4.00
C PHE A 97 17.04 -8.81 -3.18
N ILE A 98 18.32 -8.53 -3.40
CA ILE A 98 18.97 -7.33 -2.89
C ILE A 98 18.88 -6.24 -3.96
N SER A 99 18.54 -5.03 -3.55
CA SER A 99 18.66 -3.84 -4.39
C SER A 99 19.72 -2.90 -3.82
N LYS A 100 20.67 -2.48 -4.65
CA LYS A 100 21.63 -1.42 -4.33
C LYS A 100 21.24 -0.16 -5.08
N THR A 101 20.77 0.86 -4.37
CA THR A 101 20.43 2.17 -4.95
C THR A 101 21.51 3.18 -4.61
N GLU A 102 22.05 3.88 -5.59
CA GLU A 102 23.07 4.92 -5.39
C GLU A 102 22.80 6.16 -6.25
N ILE A 103 23.34 7.30 -5.82
CA ILE A 103 23.33 8.54 -6.60
C ILE A 103 24.52 8.54 -7.55
N VAL A 104 24.27 8.62 -8.87
CA VAL A 104 25.30 8.73 -9.90
C VAL A 104 25.17 10.05 -10.68
N GLU A 105 26.30 10.70 -10.95
CA GLU A 105 26.35 11.89 -11.80
C GLU A 105 26.59 11.49 -13.25
N LYS A 106 25.75 11.98 -14.17
CA LYS A 106 25.89 11.80 -15.61
C LYS A 106 25.56 13.11 -16.31
N GLY A 107 26.56 13.72 -16.94
CA GLY A 107 26.39 14.90 -17.79
C GLY A 107 25.79 16.10 -17.05
N GLY A 108 26.17 16.30 -15.78
CA GLY A 108 25.70 17.40 -14.93
C GLY A 108 24.37 17.15 -14.22
N ASN A 109 23.77 15.96 -14.36
CA ASN A 109 22.57 15.55 -13.65
C ASN A 109 22.83 14.36 -12.73
N ASN A 110 22.11 14.32 -11.62
CA ASN A 110 22.16 13.23 -10.66
C ASN A 110 21.03 12.25 -10.95
N PHE A 111 21.31 10.96 -10.88
CA PHE A 111 20.35 9.88 -11.07
C PHE A 111 20.39 8.94 -9.89
N PHE A 112 19.24 8.38 -9.52
CA PHE A 112 19.19 7.18 -8.70
C PHE A 112 19.33 5.97 -9.61
N ARG A 113 20.43 5.24 -9.43
CA ARG A 113 20.68 3.96 -10.10
C ARG A 113 20.45 2.83 -9.12
N THR A 114 19.52 1.95 -9.43
CA THR A 114 19.22 0.75 -8.64
C THR A 114 19.66 -0.50 -9.39
N GLU A 115 20.65 -1.19 -8.84
CA GLU A 115 21.11 -2.50 -9.29
C GLU A 115 20.38 -3.61 -8.52
N ILE A 116 20.03 -4.71 -9.20
CA ILE A 116 19.24 -5.81 -8.65
C ILE A 116 20.10 -7.08 -8.59
N TYR A 117 20.11 -7.76 -7.45
CA TYR A 117 20.82 -9.00 -7.20
C TYR A 117 19.83 -10.07 -6.70
N PRO A 118 19.34 -10.96 -7.58
CA PRO A 118 18.39 -12.01 -7.18
C PRO A 118 18.98 -12.98 -6.15
N ILE A 119 18.17 -13.39 -5.18
CA ILE A 119 18.50 -14.44 -4.18
C ILE A 119 17.63 -15.68 -4.43
N GLU A 120 16.31 -15.50 -4.47
CA GLU A 120 15.34 -16.57 -4.61
C GLU A 120 14.23 -16.17 -5.58
N GLY A 121 13.70 -17.16 -6.30
CA GLY A 121 12.67 -16.96 -7.31
C GLY A 121 13.20 -16.30 -8.59
N ALA A 122 12.33 -16.24 -9.60
CA ALA A 122 12.67 -15.62 -10.88
C ALA A 122 12.46 -14.11 -10.80
N CYS A 123 13.39 -13.34 -10.22
CA CYS A 123 13.25 -11.89 -10.12
C CYS A 123 12.99 -11.25 -11.51
N PRO A 124 11.84 -10.57 -11.72
CA PRO A 124 11.45 -10.05 -13.05
C PRO A 124 12.09 -8.71 -13.39
N LEU A 125 13.01 -8.20 -12.55
CA LEU A 125 13.53 -6.85 -12.67
C LEU A 125 14.92 -6.80 -13.29
N ALA A 126 15.12 -5.80 -14.14
CA ALA A 126 16.42 -5.31 -14.53
C ALA A 126 16.84 -4.13 -13.64
N SER A 127 18.03 -3.57 -13.89
CA SER A 127 18.47 -2.32 -13.25
C SER A 127 17.52 -1.17 -13.59
N ILE A 128 17.25 -0.30 -12.60
CA ILE A 128 16.36 0.84 -12.74
C ILE A 128 17.19 2.12 -12.64
N GLU A 129 16.89 3.12 -13.47
CA GLU A 129 17.54 4.43 -13.40
C GLU A 129 16.50 5.55 -13.54
N ILE A 130 16.47 6.47 -12.56
CA ILE A 130 15.56 7.62 -12.56
C ILE A 130 16.33 8.90 -12.23
N ASP A 131 16.01 10.00 -12.90
CA ASP A 131 16.57 11.32 -12.63
C ASP A 131 16.24 11.75 -11.18
N ALA A 132 17.23 12.18 -10.41
CA ALA A 132 17.03 12.60 -9.02
C ALA A 132 16.22 13.91 -8.89
N LYS A 133 16.01 14.64 -9.99
CA LYS A 133 15.11 15.80 -10.08
C LYS A 133 13.72 15.42 -10.58
N ASP A 134 13.44 14.14 -10.78
CA ASP A 134 12.10 13.70 -11.15
C ASP A 134 11.10 14.10 -10.06
N GLN A 135 10.00 14.74 -10.46
CA GLN A 135 9.00 15.26 -9.54
C GLN A 135 8.40 14.17 -8.65
N THR A 136 8.38 12.92 -9.10
CA THR A 136 7.92 11.76 -8.32
C THR A 136 8.78 11.46 -7.10
N LEU A 137 10.06 11.86 -7.14
CA LEU A 137 11.02 11.63 -6.06
C LEU A 137 11.24 12.86 -5.17
N MET A 138 10.90 14.04 -5.68
CA MET A 138 11.09 15.30 -4.96
C MET A 138 10.23 15.41 -3.70
N VAL A 139 10.81 16.00 -2.65
CA VAL A 139 10.09 16.48 -1.47
C VAL A 139 10.26 18.00 -1.42
N GLY A 140 9.20 18.76 -1.71
CA GLY A 140 9.30 20.22 -1.82
C GLY A 140 10.16 20.68 -3.00
N LYS A 141 11.23 21.45 -2.75
CA LYS A 141 12.14 22.00 -3.77
C LYS A 141 13.54 21.34 -3.76
N THR A 142 13.77 20.32 -2.95
CA THR A 142 15.07 19.64 -2.84
C THR A 142 15.18 18.46 -3.81
N TYR A 143 16.41 17.98 -4.02
CA TYR A 143 16.67 16.72 -4.73
C TYR A 143 15.84 15.58 -4.13
N GLY A 144 15.56 14.56 -4.95
CA GLY A 144 14.77 13.40 -4.54
C GLY A 144 15.33 12.71 -3.31
N ASP A 145 14.44 12.14 -2.51
CA ASP A 145 14.81 11.47 -1.26
C ASP A 145 15.22 10.01 -1.55
N LEU A 146 16.47 9.66 -1.19
CA LEU A 146 16.98 8.29 -1.30
C LEU A 146 16.06 7.30 -0.58
N SER A 147 15.44 7.70 0.54
CA SER A 147 14.49 6.88 1.30
C SER A 147 13.24 6.51 0.49
N ARG A 148 12.83 7.35 -0.48
CA ARG A 148 11.75 7.04 -1.41
C ARG A 148 12.24 6.15 -2.54
N ALA A 149 13.41 6.46 -3.11
CA ALA A 149 14.00 5.72 -4.23
C ALA A 149 14.26 4.24 -3.90
N ILE A 150 14.63 3.91 -2.66
CA ILE A 150 14.87 2.51 -2.26
C ILE A 150 13.63 1.62 -2.32
N SER A 151 12.41 2.19 -2.26
CA SER A 151 11.17 1.42 -2.34
C SER A 151 10.77 1.02 -3.77
N MET A 152 11.42 1.62 -4.78
CA MET A 152 11.06 1.43 -6.18
C MET A 152 11.18 -0.02 -6.62
N ALA A 153 12.32 -0.66 -6.35
CA ALA A 153 12.55 -2.03 -6.82
C ALA A 153 11.47 -2.99 -6.28
N ARG A 154 11.10 -2.86 -5.01
CA ARG A 154 10.02 -3.67 -4.42
C ARG A 154 8.68 -3.46 -5.13
N ARG A 155 8.25 -2.21 -5.31
CA ARG A 155 6.97 -1.88 -5.96
C ARG A 155 6.89 -2.32 -7.42
N PHE A 156 7.96 -2.12 -8.18
CA PHE A 156 8.01 -2.61 -9.56
C PHE A 156 7.95 -4.14 -9.58
N CYS A 157 8.56 -4.83 -8.61
CA CYS A 157 8.48 -6.28 -8.48
C CYS A 157 7.07 -6.74 -8.11
N GLU A 158 6.37 -6.07 -7.20
CA GLU A 158 4.95 -6.34 -6.84
C GLU A 158 4.06 -6.34 -8.10
N TRP A 159 4.18 -5.32 -8.96
CA TRP A 159 3.42 -5.27 -10.22
C TRP A 159 3.74 -6.42 -11.16
N ARG A 160 5.03 -6.76 -11.32
CA ARG A 160 5.45 -7.84 -12.21
C ARG A 160 5.05 -9.22 -11.69
N VAL A 161 5.04 -9.42 -10.38
CA VAL A 161 4.55 -10.65 -9.75
C VAL A 161 3.03 -10.76 -9.86
N ALA A 162 2.30 -9.64 -9.78
CA ALA A 162 0.86 -9.62 -10.04
C ALA A 162 0.50 -10.06 -11.47
N GLU A 163 1.37 -9.82 -12.46
CA GLU A 163 1.16 -10.35 -13.82
C GLU A 163 1.23 -11.89 -13.85
N ARG A 164 2.16 -12.49 -13.08
CA ARG A 164 2.29 -13.95 -12.99
C ARG A 164 1.11 -14.60 -12.28
N ALA A 165 0.46 -13.89 -11.36
CA ALA A 165 -0.77 -14.35 -10.72
C ALA A 165 -1.89 -14.59 -11.75
N ILE A 166 -2.02 -13.68 -12.74
CA ILE A 166 -2.97 -13.83 -13.85
C ILE A 166 -2.60 -15.05 -14.71
N GLU A 167 -1.32 -15.19 -15.04
CA GLU A 167 -0.81 -16.32 -15.83
C GLU A 167 -1.04 -17.67 -15.12
N ALA A 168 -1.06 -17.67 -13.78
CA ALA A 168 -1.40 -18.80 -12.93
C ALA A 168 -2.92 -19.03 -12.74
N GLY A 169 -3.78 -18.30 -13.45
CA GLY A 169 -5.23 -18.51 -13.47
C GLY A 169 -6.02 -17.74 -12.42
N ALA A 170 -5.49 -16.65 -11.88
CA ALA A 170 -6.24 -15.78 -10.96
C ALA A 170 -7.36 -15.03 -11.69
N GLU A 171 -8.58 -15.12 -11.16
CA GLU A 171 -9.72 -14.33 -11.64
C GLU A 171 -9.71 -12.92 -11.02
N CYS A 172 -9.21 -12.80 -9.80
CA CYS A 172 -9.08 -11.55 -9.07
C CYS A 172 -7.64 -11.44 -8.54
N VAL A 173 -6.96 -10.34 -8.80
CA VAL A 173 -5.63 -10.05 -8.22
C VAL A 173 -5.75 -8.82 -7.33
N ILE A 174 -5.30 -8.97 -6.09
CA ILE A 174 -5.36 -7.92 -5.08
C ILE A 174 -3.96 -7.58 -4.62
N VAL A 175 -3.59 -6.31 -4.68
CA VAL A 175 -2.32 -5.78 -4.15
C VAL A 175 -2.58 -5.16 -2.77
N ASP A 176 -1.69 -5.36 -1.78
CA ASP A 176 -1.80 -4.65 -0.50
C ASP A 176 -1.49 -3.16 -0.70
N GLY A 177 -2.48 -2.29 -0.46
CA GLY A 177 -2.38 -0.85 -0.68
C GLY A 177 -3.24 -0.32 -1.82
N ALA A 178 -2.95 0.91 -2.24
CA ALA A 178 -3.67 1.61 -3.31
C ALA A 178 -3.09 1.24 -4.68
N LEU A 179 -3.90 1.35 -5.75
CA LEU A 179 -3.43 1.15 -7.13
C LEU A 179 -2.68 2.37 -7.70
N GLN A 180 -2.51 3.41 -6.89
CA GLN A 180 -1.78 4.62 -7.27
C GLN A 180 -0.29 4.32 -7.48
N THR A 181 0.21 4.66 -8.66
CA THR A 181 1.64 4.61 -8.96
C THR A 181 2.34 5.87 -8.49
N ALA A 182 3.51 5.72 -7.90
CA ALA A 182 4.26 6.79 -7.26
C ALA A 182 5.52 7.19 -8.03
N PHE A 183 6.05 6.35 -8.92
CA PHE A 183 7.34 6.58 -9.59
C PHE A 183 7.21 6.66 -11.11
N LYS A 184 8.12 7.41 -11.75
CA LYS A 184 8.22 7.42 -13.20
C LYS A 184 8.47 6.01 -13.75
N GLY A 185 7.71 5.62 -14.78
CA GLY A 185 7.75 4.30 -15.39
C GLY A 185 6.95 3.23 -14.64
N GLU A 186 6.53 3.47 -13.40
CA GLU A 186 5.68 2.52 -12.65
C GLU A 186 4.29 2.41 -13.29
N SER A 187 3.73 3.53 -13.76
CA SER A 187 2.46 3.56 -14.48
C SER A 187 2.49 2.74 -15.77
N ASP A 188 3.62 2.66 -16.47
CA ASP A 188 3.77 1.83 -17.66
C ASP A 188 3.68 0.34 -17.32
N VAL A 189 4.33 -0.07 -16.22
CA VAL A 189 4.26 -1.45 -15.70
C VAL A 189 2.85 -1.79 -15.23
N ALA A 190 2.21 -0.90 -14.47
CA ALA A 190 0.82 -1.10 -14.02
C ALA A 190 -0.15 -1.19 -15.22
N ASN A 191 0.03 -0.36 -16.25
CA ASN A 191 -0.78 -0.42 -17.47
C ASN A 191 -0.62 -1.72 -18.25
N GLU A 192 0.59 -2.31 -18.26
CA GLU A 192 0.82 -3.63 -18.83
C GLU A 192 0.03 -4.71 -18.08
N LEU A 193 0.06 -4.69 -16.74
CA LEU A 193 -0.75 -5.56 -15.89
C LEU A 193 -2.25 -5.41 -16.22
N TYR A 194 -2.77 -4.18 -16.28
CA TYR A 194 -4.18 -3.94 -16.59
C TYR A 194 -4.58 -4.48 -17.96
N ARG A 195 -3.71 -4.38 -18.96
CA ARG A 195 -3.94 -4.96 -20.29
C ARG A 195 -3.99 -6.49 -20.22
N LYS A 196 -3.00 -7.13 -19.58
CA LYS A 196 -2.99 -8.59 -19.40
C LYS A 196 -4.22 -9.10 -18.65
N ALA A 197 -4.63 -8.39 -17.60
CA ALA A 197 -5.82 -8.73 -16.83
C ALA A 197 -7.08 -8.66 -17.69
N LYS A 198 -7.22 -7.60 -18.49
CA LYS A 198 -8.32 -7.48 -19.44
C LYS A 198 -8.35 -8.62 -20.47
N ASP A 199 -7.19 -8.98 -21.03
CA ASP A 199 -7.08 -10.06 -22.01
C ASP A 199 -7.43 -11.43 -21.42
N ALA A 200 -7.16 -11.64 -20.12
CA ALA A 200 -7.47 -12.87 -19.38
C ALA A 200 -8.86 -12.88 -18.73
N GLY A 201 -9.59 -11.76 -18.73
CA GLY A 201 -10.86 -11.60 -18.00
C GLY A 201 -10.71 -11.34 -16.49
N SER A 202 -9.47 -11.24 -15.98
CA SER A 202 -9.18 -10.99 -14.56
C SER A 202 -9.43 -9.53 -14.17
N ILE A 203 -9.74 -9.31 -12.89
CA ILE A 203 -9.87 -7.98 -12.28
C ILE A 203 -8.68 -7.66 -11.36
N ILE A 204 -8.19 -6.42 -11.44
CA ILE A 204 -7.13 -5.91 -10.56
C ILE A 204 -7.73 -4.96 -9.54
N ALA A 205 -7.37 -5.15 -8.28
CA ALA A 205 -7.76 -4.30 -7.17
C ALA A 205 -6.60 -4.04 -6.21
N GLY A 206 -6.66 -2.92 -5.51
CA GLY A 206 -5.84 -2.60 -4.35
C GLY A 206 -6.73 -2.52 -3.11
N LEU A 207 -6.30 -3.10 -1.99
CA LEU A 207 -7.03 -2.99 -0.72
C LEU A 207 -6.13 -2.41 0.37
N SER A 208 -6.52 -1.25 0.91
CA SER A 208 -5.76 -0.55 1.94
C SER A 208 -6.42 -0.66 3.32
N LYS A 209 -5.63 -1.05 4.33
CA LYS A 209 -6.04 -1.21 5.74
C LYS A 209 -6.51 0.10 6.39
N SER A 210 -6.02 1.23 5.89
CA SER A 210 -6.30 2.57 6.36
C SER A 210 -6.44 3.54 5.19
N THR A 211 -7.10 4.67 5.45
CA THR A 211 -7.23 5.77 4.51
C THR A 211 -7.17 7.09 5.28
N THR A 212 -6.50 8.08 4.69
CA THR A 212 -6.47 9.47 5.18
C THR A 212 -7.41 10.38 4.39
N MET A 213 -8.25 9.80 3.51
CA MET A 213 -9.19 10.57 2.70
C MET A 213 -10.21 11.31 3.54
N TYR A 214 -10.57 12.50 3.09
CA TYR A 214 -11.52 13.39 3.74
C TYR A 214 -12.44 14.04 2.69
N LEU A 215 -13.61 14.47 3.15
CA LEU A 215 -14.53 15.31 2.39
C LEU A 215 -13.98 16.74 2.31
N GLU A 216 -14.33 17.53 1.29
CA GLU A 216 -13.86 18.93 1.15
C GLU A 216 -14.13 19.82 2.38
N ASN A 217 -15.13 19.47 3.19
CA ASN A 217 -15.45 20.12 4.47
C ASN A 217 -14.59 19.63 5.66
N GLY A 218 -13.56 18.81 5.42
CA GLY A 218 -12.56 18.36 6.39
C GLY A 218 -12.93 17.11 7.19
N PHE A 219 -14.10 16.50 6.95
CA PHE A 219 -14.51 15.30 7.69
C PHE A 219 -13.87 14.02 7.13
N PRO A 220 -13.35 13.11 7.97
CA PRO A 220 -12.72 11.88 7.51
C PRO A 220 -13.75 10.94 6.87
N ILE A 221 -13.42 10.36 5.70
CA ILE A 221 -14.31 9.44 4.98
C ILE A 221 -14.63 8.22 5.84
N ALA A 222 -13.60 7.60 6.43
CA ALA A 222 -13.74 6.38 7.20
C ALA A 222 -14.80 6.49 8.30
N GLY A 223 -14.67 7.52 9.17
CA GLY A 223 -15.62 7.75 10.26
C GLY A 223 -17.01 8.19 9.78
N THR A 224 -17.06 8.97 8.69
CA THR A 224 -18.33 9.47 8.12
C THR A 224 -19.17 8.33 7.56
N VAL A 225 -18.58 7.49 6.70
CA VAL A 225 -19.30 6.37 6.06
C VAL A 225 -19.64 5.28 7.06
N ASP A 226 -18.72 4.93 7.98
CA ASP A 226 -19.00 3.93 9.02
C ASP A 226 -20.23 4.34 9.87
N MET A 227 -20.38 5.63 10.16
CA MET A 227 -21.54 6.15 10.89
C MET A 227 -22.83 6.09 10.06
N MET A 228 -22.79 6.43 8.77
CA MET A 228 -23.94 6.31 7.87
C MET A 228 -24.43 4.85 7.79
N ALA A 229 -23.52 3.91 7.53
CA ALA A 229 -23.86 2.50 7.45
C ALA A 229 -24.40 1.95 8.79
N LYS A 230 -23.85 2.41 9.92
CA LYS A 230 -24.36 2.07 11.25
C LYS A 230 -25.79 2.56 11.48
N LYS A 231 -26.17 3.75 10.99
CA LYS A 231 -27.56 4.24 11.06
C LYS A 231 -28.51 3.37 10.25
N LYS A 232 -28.06 2.83 9.12
CA LYS A 232 -28.84 1.89 8.29
C LYS A 232 -28.91 0.48 8.86
N GLY A 233 -28.03 0.12 9.79
CA GLY A 233 -27.95 -1.22 10.38
C GLY A 233 -27.26 -2.25 9.48
N TYR A 234 -26.51 -1.81 8.47
CA TYR A 234 -25.82 -2.73 7.56
C TYR A 234 -24.60 -3.35 8.23
N ALA A 235 -24.56 -4.69 8.23
CA ALA A 235 -23.46 -5.45 8.79
C ALA A 235 -22.23 -5.48 7.85
N ARG A 236 -22.50 -5.55 6.54
CA ARG A 236 -21.52 -5.54 5.45
C ARG A 236 -22.02 -4.59 4.38
N TRP A 237 -21.15 -3.78 3.81
CA TRP A 237 -21.58 -2.74 2.89
C TRP A 237 -20.45 -2.25 2.01
N ILE A 238 -20.81 -1.57 0.93
CA ILE A 238 -19.92 -0.86 0.02
C ILE A 238 -20.53 0.48 -0.39
N ILE A 239 -19.68 1.48 -0.59
CA ILE A 239 -20.05 2.76 -1.21
C ILE A 239 -18.95 3.19 -2.19
N GLY A 240 -19.34 3.82 -3.30
CA GLY A 240 -18.41 4.43 -4.24
C GLY A 240 -17.90 5.78 -3.72
N LEU A 241 -16.60 6.04 -3.90
CA LEU A 241 -15.96 7.32 -3.61
C LEU A 241 -15.56 8.10 -4.88
N GLY A 242 -15.74 7.50 -6.06
CA GLY A 242 -15.44 8.11 -7.35
C GLY A 242 -14.09 7.71 -7.94
N ARG A 243 -13.73 8.36 -9.04
CA ARG A 243 -12.41 8.25 -9.66
C ARG A 243 -11.54 9.39 -9.18
N SER A 244 -10.27 9.08 -8.95
CA SER A 244 -9.31 10.10 -8.59
C SER A 244 -9.06 11.04 -9.77
N GLU A 245 -8.90 12.33 -9.49
CA GLU A 245 -8.50 13.30 -10.51
C GLU A 245 -7.02 13.12 -10.95
N GLU A 246 -6.24 12.30 -10.23
CA GLU A 246 -4.86 12.00 -10.57
C GLU A 246 -4.76 10.99 -11.72
N TRP A 247 -4.12 11.39 -12.82
CA TRP A 247 -3.94 10.54 -14.00
C TRP A 247 -3.12 9.26 -13.75
N THR A 248 -2.27 9.26 -12.71
CA THR A 248 -1.48 8.09 -12.27
C THR A 248 -2.29 7.06 -11.48
N HIS A 249 -3.55 7.37 -11.20
CA HIS A 249 -4.43 6.53 -10.39
C HIS A 249 -5.61 6.03 -11.22
N ARG A 250 -5.38 4.95 -11.96
CA ARG A 250 -6.37 4.31 -12.84
C ARG A 250 -7.34 3.40 -12.09
N ALA A 251 -8.08 3.98 -11.14
CA ALA A 251 -9.03 3.24 -10.33
C ALA A 251 -10.32 4.02 -10.05
N THR A 252 -11.41 3.27 -9.97
CA THR A 252 -12.62 3.70 -9.25
C THR A 252 -12.48 3.25 -7.81
N VAL A 253 -12.57 4.18 -6.88
CA VAL A 253 -12.34 3.92 -5.45
C VAL A 253 -13.67 3.69 -4.75
N TYR A 254 -13.66 2.71 -3.85
CA TYR A 254 -14.77 2.35 -2.99
C TYR A 254 -14.30 2.32 -1.54
N TYR A 255 -15.26 2.39 -0.63
CA TYR A 255 -15.05 2.07 0.77
C TYR A 255 -16.00 0.95 1.16
N ALA A 256 -15.47 -0.14 1.72
CA ALA A 256 -16.24 -1.36 1.95
C ALA A 256 -15.93 -2.01 3.29
N LYS A 257 -16.97 -2.49 3.97
CA LYS A 257 -16.87 -3.33 5.16
C LYS A 257 -17.31 -4.76 4.79
N LEU A 258 -16.36 -5.69 4.84
CA LEU A 258 -16.52 -7.05 4.31
C LEU A 258 -16.96 -8.08 5.36
N HIS A 259 -17.00 -7.71 6.64
CA HIS A 259 -17.40 -8.62 7.72
C HIS A 259 -18.08 -7.86 8.86
N GLU A 260 -19.09 -8.48 9.47
CA GLU A 260 -19.91 -7.86 10.53
C GLU A 260 -19.11 -7.52 11.79
N MET A 261 -18.17 -8.40 12.16
CA MET A 261 -17.27 -8.21 13.31
C MET A 261 -16.10 -7.26 13.03
N ALA A 262 -15.94 -6.76 11.80
CA ALA A 262 -14.90 -5.76 11.53
C ALA A 262 -15.24 -4.45 12.27
N ASP A 263 -14.23 -3.77 12.78
CA ASP A 263 -14.40 -2.49 13.50
C ASP A 263 -14.54 -1.29 12.54
N ARG A 264 -14.13 -1.45 11.28
CA ARG A 264 -14.13 -0.41 10.23
C ARG A 264 -14.29 -0.97 8.83
N GLY A 265 -14.51 -0.08 7.86
CA GLY A 265 -14.34 -0.35 6.43
C GLY A 265 -12.89 -0.24 5.95
N TYR A 266 -12.66 -0.63 4.69
CA TYR A 266 -11.39 -0.59 3.99
C TYR A 266 -11.52 0.17 2.67
N ARG A 267 -10.46 0.87 2.26
CA ARG A 267 -10.39 1.49 0.94
C ARG A 267 -10.10 0.40 -0.10
N LEU A 268 -10.93 0.33 -1.12
CA LEU A 268 -10.84 -0.61 -2.22
C LEU A 268 -10.69 0.17 -3.52
N ASP A 269 -9.52 0.09 -4.14
CA ASP A 269 -9.24 0.67 -5.44
C ASP A 269 -9.48 -0.40 -6.49
N VAL A 270 -10.45 -0.20 -7.38
CA VAL A 270 -10.75 -1.16 -8.46
C VAL A 270 -10.34 -0.54 -9.78
N TYR A 271 -9.61 -1.28 -10.61
CA TYR A 271 -9.21 -0.79 -11.93
C TYR A 271 -10.39 -0.18 -12.71
N ASP A 272 -10.24 1.04 -13.22
CA ASP A 272 -11.33 1.85 -13.79
C ASP A 272 -11.98 1.26 -15.06
N GLY A 273 -11.32 0.29 -15.69
CA GLY A 273 -11.81 -0.47 -16.83
C GLY A 273 -12.57 -1.75 -16.46
N ALA A 274 -12.77 -2.04 -15.17
CA ALA A 274 -13.54 -3.18 -14.71
C ALA A 274 -15.05 -3.02 -15.02
N THR A 275 -15.69 -4.13 -15.38
CA THR A 275 -17.15 -4.19 -15.54
C THR A 275 -17.85 -4.39 -14.19
N GLU A 276 -19.17 -4.16 -14.15
CA GLU A 276 -19.98 -4.42 -12.95
C GLU A 276 -19.93 -5.90 -12.54
N GLU A 277 -19.98 -6.82 -13.50
CA GLU A 277 -19.85 -8.27 -13.25
C GLU A 277 -18.49 -8.64 -12.63
N GLN A 278 -17.41 -8.00 -13.08
CA GLN A 278 -16.08 -8.20 -12.49
C GLN A 278 -16.00 -7.63 -11.07
N LEU A 279 -16.62 -6.47 -10.81
CA LEU A 279 -16.72 -5.91 -9.47
C LEU A 279 -17.51 -6.85 -8.54
N GLU A 280 -18.65 -7.38 -8.98
CA GLU A 280 -19.43 -8.36 -8.23
C GLU A 280 -18.61 -9.61 -7.93
N SER A 281 -17.88 -10.13 -8.92
CA SER A 281 -16.96 -11.26 -8.74
C SER A 281 -15.90 -10.97 -7.68
N LEU A 282 -15.22 -9.83 -7.77
CA LEU A 282 -14.24 -9.39 -6.77
C LEU A 282 -14.86 -9.32 -5.37
N LEU A 283 -16.06 -8.76 -5.22
CA LEU A 283 -16.75 -8.68 -3.93
C LEU A 283 -17.10 -10.06 -3.37
N ARG A 284 -17.55 -11.01 -4.21
CA ARG A 284 -17.78 -12.40 -3.79
C ARG A 284 -16.51 -13.03 -3.22
N GLY A 285 -15.39 -12.89 -3.93
CA GLY A 285 -14.10 -13.42 -3.48
C GLY A 285 -13.63 -12.76 -2.18
N LEU A 286 -13.71 -11.43 -2.10
CA LEU A 286 -13.34 -10.65 -0.91
C LEU A 286 -14.15 -11.10 0.32
N LEU A 287 -15.47 -11.20 0.19
CA LEU A 287 -16.35 -11.67 1.26
C LEU A 287 -16.00 -13.09 1.70
N ALA A 288 -15.72 -14.00 0.75
CA ALA A 288 -15.33 -15.38 1.04
C ALA A 288 -13.96 -15.49 1.74
N CYS A 289 -13.09 -14.50 1.59
CA CYS A 289 -11.74 -14.46 2.18
C CYS A 289 -11.66 -13.68 3.50
N SER A 290 -12.70 -12.94 3.90
CA SER A 290 -12.66 -12.00 5.03
C SER A 290 -13.19 -12.57 6.36
N ALA A 291 -13.28 -13.90 6.48
CA ALA A 291 -13.83 -14.60 7.65
C ALA A 291 -12.77 -14.99 8.70
N TYR A 292 -11.51 -14.57 8.55
CA TYR A 292 -10.45 -14.93 9.49
C TYR A 292 -10.68 -14.29 10.88
N PHE A 293 -10.88 -15.13 11.90
CA PHE A 293 -11.24 -14.67 13.26
C PHE A 293 -10.20 -13.73 13.89
N GLY A 294 -8.91 -13.92 13.60
CA GLY A 294 -7.84 -13.10 14.16
C GLY A 294 -7.81 -11.67 13.59
N TYR A 295 -8.42 -11.44 12.43
CA TYR A 295 -8.52 -10.12 11.83
C TYR A 295 -9.74 -10.01 10.90
N PRO A 296 -10.97 -9.98 11.46
CA PRO A 296 -12.20 -10.08 10.69
C PRO A 296 -12.37 -8.92 9.72
N GLY A 297 -12.85 -9.19 8.51
CA GLY A 297 -13.09 -8.17 7.49
C GLY A 297 -11.92 -7.95 6.53
N TYR A 298 -10.70 -8.22 6.96
CA TYR A 298 -9.54 -8.11 6.08
C TYR A 298 -9.26 -9.45 5.39
N PRO A 299 -9.14 -9.51 4.05
CA PRO A 299 -8.98 -10.77 3.32
C PRO A 299 -7.74 -11.55 3.76
N TYR A 300 -7.95 -12.82 4.10
CA TYR A 300 -6.87 -13.71 4.53
C TYR A 300 -5.72 -13.87 3.51
N PRO A 301 -5.95 -13.88 2.18
CA PRO A 301 -4.87 -13.89 1.19
C PRO A 301 -3.87 -12.73 1.38
N LEU A 302 -4.35 -11.53 1.71
CA LEU A 302 -3.47 -10.38 1.98
C LEU A 302 -2.73 -10.52 3.31
N ILE A 303 -3.35 -11.13 4.33
CA ILE A 303 -2.67 -11.44 5.61
C ILE A 303 -1.53 -12.43 5.39
N ASP A 304 -1.80 -13.50 4.63
CA ASP A 304 -0.79 -14.51 4.27
C ASP A 304 0.32 -13.83 3.47
N ALA A 305 -0.02 -13.03 2.45
CA ALA A 305 0.96 -12.35 1.62
C ALA A 305 1.87 -11.42 2.43
N HIS A 306 1.28 -10.61 3.30
CA HIS A 306 2.01 -9.73 4.20
C HIS A 306 2.95 -10.48 5.15
N THR A 307 2.48 -11.62 5.67
CA THR A 307 3.27 -12.43 6.61
C THR A 307 4.50 -13.01 5.93
N TYR A 308 4.36 -13.54 4.71
CA TYR A 308 5.45 -14.15 3.96
C TYR A 308 6.35 -13.13 3.26
N ALA A 309 5.85 -11.95 2.88
CA ALA A 309 6.66 -10.89 2.29
C ALA A 309 7.53 -10.14 3.32
N ARG A 310 7.23 -10.25 4.63
CA ARG A 310 7.94 -9.50 5.67
C ARG A 310 9.43 -9.86 5.74
N VAL A 311 10.29 -8.86 5.67
CA VAL A 311 11.75 -8.98 5.85
C VAL A 311 12.14 -8.53 7.27
N GLY A 312 12.69 -9.43 8.06
CA GLY A 312 13.02 -9.18 9.47
C GLY A 312 14.29 -8.35 9.66
N SER A 313 14.41 -7.65 10.80
CA SER A 313 15.63 -6.92 11.16
C SER A 313 16.82 -7.84 11.43
N GLU A 314 16.59 -9.02 12.00
CA GLU A 314 17.62 -10.03 12.22
C GLU A 314 18.20 -10.56 10.89
N GLU A 315 17.32 -10.76 9.91
CA GLU A 315 17.68 -11.20 8.57
C GLU A 315 18.52 -10.14 7.85
N ALA A 316 18.07 -8.89 7.82
CA ALA A 316 18.83 -7.77 7.27
C ALA A 316 20.18 -7.58 8.00
N GLY A 317 20.19 -7.73 9.33
CA GLY A 317 21.40 -7.67 10.14
C GLY A 317 22.38 -8.80 9.85
N SER A 318 21.89 -10.02 9.62
CA SER A 318 22.71 -11.16 9.20
C SER A 318 23.35 -10.90 7.83
N LEU A 319 22.57 -10.40 6.87
CA LEU A 319 23.08 -10.04 5.55
C LEU A 319 24.12 -8.91 5.64
N ARG A 320 23.91 -7.92 6.51
CA ARG A 320 24.90 -6.87 6.79
C ARG A 320 26.21 -7.47 7.30
N GLY A 321 26.14 -8.36 8.29
CA GLY A 321 27.32 -9.07 8.82
C GLY A 321 28.07 -9.83 7.73
N GLN A 322 27.35 -10.56 6.88
CA GLN A 322 27.91 -11.27 5.74
C GLN A 322 28.60 -10.37 4.71
N ILE A 323 28.08 -9.16 4.48
CA ILE A 323 28.72 -8.16 3.61
C ILE A 323 30.03 -7.68 4.27
N LEU A 324 29.98 -7.30 5.54
CA LEU A 324 31.16 -6.80 6.26
C LEU A 324 32.28 -7.84 6.34
N ASP A 325 31.95 -9.11 6.60
CA ASP A 325 32.92 -10.21 6.66
C ASP A 325 33.64 -10.46 5.32
N ARG A 326 33.08 -9.98 4.21
CA ARG A 326 33.67 -10.08 2.86
C ARG A 326 34.47 -8.84 2.46
N LEU A 327 34.39 -7.76 3.22
CA LEU A 327 35.18 -6.55 3.00
C LEU A 327 36.54 -6.67 3.72
N SER A 328 37.52 -5.89 3.26
CA SER A 328 38.72 -5.67 4.06
C SER A 328 38.36 -4.89 5.33
N ALA A 329 39.16 -5.03 6.40
CA ALA A 329 38.94 -4.26 7.63
C ALA A 329 38.92 -2.75 7.37
N GLU A 330 39.78 -2.27 6.47
CA GLU A 330 39.83 -0.86 6.07
C GLU A 330 38.56 -0.42 5.33
N ASP A 331 38.03 -1.25 4.43
CA ASP A 331 36.81 -0.93 3.67
C ASP A 331 35.56 -0.98 4.56
N ALA A 332 35.49 -1.93 5.49
CA ALA A 332 34.44 -2.00 6.49
C ALA A 332 34.41 -0.75 7.38
N GLU A 333 35.59 -0.31 7.85
CA GLU A 333 35.71 0.93 8.65
C GLU A 333 35.26 2.17 7.86
N LYS A 334 35.68 2.28 6.59
CA LYS A 334 35.22 3.38 5.71
C LYS A 334 33.71 3.38 5.53
N LEU A 335 33.10 2.22 5.33
CA LEU A 335 31.65 2.09 5.19
C LEU A 335 30.93 2.55 6.46
N GLU A 336 31.39 2.10 7.64
CA GLU A 336 30.79 2.54 8.91
C GLU A 336 30.91 4.05 9.14
N LEU A 337 32.05 4.65 8.77
CA LEU A 337 32.23 6.10 8.81
C LEU A 337 31.23 6.83 7.92
N MET A 338 30.94 6.30 6.72
CA MET A 338 29.93 6.86 5.81
C MET A 338 28.51 6.75 6.37
N GLU A 339 28.14 5.64 7.02
CA GLU A 339 26.82 5.48 7.64
C GLU A 339 26.60 6.49 8.79
N ARG A 340 27.65 6.75 9.60
CA ARG A 340 27.58 7.71 10.72
C ARG A 340 27.31 9.14 10.27
N ALA A 341 27.75 9.55 9.08
CA ALA A 341 27.50 10.88 8.54
C ALA A 341 26.00 11.20 8.41
N ARG A 342 25.16 10.17 8.29
CA ARG A 342 23.70 10.30 8.32
C ARG A 342 23.14 10.33 9.74
N ALA A 343 23.63 9.46 10.61
CA ALA A 343 23.10 9.29 11.98
C ALA A 343 23.17 10.57 12.84
N SER A 344 24.07 11.50 12.53
CA SER A 344 24.16 12.79 13.22
C SER A 344 22.89 13.67 13.11
N HIS A 345 22.02 13.44 12.12
CA HIS A 345 20.71 14.09 12.05
C HIS A 345 19.67 13.39 12.95
N ASP A 346 19.66 12.06 12.98
CA ASP A 346 18.69 11.27 13.76
C ASP A 346 18.93 11.37 15.29
N VAL A 347 20.19 11.52 15.72
CA VAL A 347 20.55 11.64 17.16
C VAL A 347 20.02 12.95 17.77
N LEU A 348 20.00 14.04 17.01
CA LEU A 348 19.46 15.33 17.48
C LEU A 348 17.93 15.28 17.63
N ASP A 349 17.23 14.60 16.73
CA ASP A 349 15.78 14.40 16.83
C ASP A 349 15.39 13.47 18.01
N SER A 350 16.23 12.47 18.32
CA SER A 350 16.00 11.56 19.46
C SER A 350 16.27 12.19 20.84
N LEU A 351 17.00 13.30 20.90
CA LEU A 351 17.30 14.05 22.13
C LEU A 351 16.31 15.20 22.40
N GLY A 352 15.37 15.44 21.48
CA GLY A 352 14.33 16.47 21.58
C GLY A 352 12.90 15.96 21.80
N GLY A 353 12.74 14.66 22.09
CA GLY A 353 11.45 14.00 22.38
C GLY A 353 11.09 13.95 23.85
#